data_AF-A0A9X1M933-F1
#
_entry.id   AF-A0A9X1M933-F1
#
_cell.length_a   1.000
_cell.length_b   1.000
_cell.length_c   1.000
_cell.angle_alpha   90.00
_cell.angle_beta   90.00
_cell.angle_gamma   90.00
#
_symmetry.space_group_name_H-M   'P 1'
#
loop_
_entity.id
_entity.type
_entity.pdbx_description
1 polymer ?
#
loop_
_entity_poly.entity_id
_entity_poly.type
_entity_poly.pdbx_seq_one_letter_code
_entity_poly.pdbx_strand_id
1 'polypeptide(L)'
;MLIRYFGAAKAAAGTEEETLNEGPLQLDQMLEKLAALHPDAPEGTPVLSTVIGRSTFLVNEVAARDRSRLLGPDDVVDILPPFAGG
;
A
#
# COMPACT_ATOMS: atom_id res chain seq x y z
N MET A 1 7.17 9.96 2.36
CA MET A 1 5.83 9.80 1.77
C MET A 1 4.92 9.16 2.80
N LEU A 2 3.64 9.48 2.78
CA LEU A 2 2.63 8.92 3.68
C LEU A 2 1.89 7.78 2.97
N ILE A 3 1.72 6.65 3.65
CA ILE A 3 0.98 5.49 3.15
C ILE A 3 -0.25 5.32 4.01
N ARG A 4 -1.43 5.22 3.39
CA ARG A 4 -2.70 4.97 4.06
C ARG A 4 -3.28 3.64 3.61
N TYR A 5 -3.60 2.79 4.58
CA TYR A 5 -4.13 1.46 4.35
C TYR A 5 -5.63 1.41 4.61
N PHE A 6 -6.36 0.76 3.72
CA PHE A 6 -7.81 0.60 3.84
C PHE A 6 -8.20 -0.89 3.83
N GLY A 7 -9.32 -1.21 4.49
CA GLY A 7 -9.91 -2.56 4.48
C GLY A 7 -8.91 -3.66 4.84
N ALA A 8 -8.77 -4.64 3.93
CA ALA A 8 -7.86 -5.77 4.12
C ALA A 8 -6.38 -5.37 4.20
N ALA A 9 -5.98 -4.24 3.60
CA ALA A 9 -4.59 -3.78 3.67
C ALA A 9 -4.28 -3.23 5.06
N LYS A 10 -5.23 -2.53 5.69
CA LYS A 10 -5.10 -2.08 7.09
C LYS A 10 -5.00 -3.28 8.03
N ALA A 11 -5.84 -4.29 7.79
CA ALA A 11 -5.80 -5.52 8.58
C ALA A 11 -4.46 -6.27 8.42
N ALA A 12 -3.93 -6.34 7.20
CA ALA A 12 -2.65 -6.99 6.93
C ALA A 12 -1.44 -6.20 7.45
N ALA A 13 -1.43 -4.87 7.32
CA ALA A 13 -0.35 -4.01 7.81
C ALA A 13 -0.39 -3.76 9.32
N GLY A 14 -1.53 -4.04 9.98
CA GLY A 14 -1.73 -3.78 11.40
C GLY A 14 -1.79 -2.31 11.80
N THR A 15 -1.66 -1.39 10.84
CA THR A 15 -1.73 0.07 11.03
C THR A 15 -2.65 0.71 9.99
N GLU A 16 -3.19 1.87 10.33
CA GLU A 16 -4.00 2.70 9.42
C GLU A 16 -3.14 3.48 8.44
N GLU A 17 -1.98 3.93 8.91
CA GLU A 17 -1.05 4.72 8.14
C GLU A 17 0.38 4.52 8.64
N GLU A 18 1.34 4.72 7.75
CA GLU A 18 2.76 4.77 8.09
C GLU A 18 3.51 5.73 7.17
N THR A 19 4.66 6.21 7.63
CA THR A 19 5.52 7.10 6.83
C THR A 19 6.77 6.36 6.38
N LEU A 20 7.03 6.36 5.08
CA LEU A 20 8.31 5.93 4.51
C LEU A 20 9.18 7.16 4.21
N ASN A 21 10.31 7.27 4.91
CA ASN A 21 11.32 8.30 4.68
C ASN A 21 12.33 7.85 3.62
N GLU A 22 11.82 7.47 2.45
CA GLU A 22 12.62 7.03 1.30
C GLU A 22 12.17 7.78 0.04
N GLY A 23 13.10 7.97 -0.92
CA GLY A 23 12.77 8.45 -2.25
C GLY A 23 13.85 9.33 -2.91
N PRO A 24 13.68 9.62 -4.22
CA PRO A 24 12.56 9.20 -5.07
C PRO A 24 12.60 7.70 -5.41
N LEU A 25 11.44 7.03 -5.45
CA LEU A 25 11.30 5.64 -5.88
C LEU A 25 10.00 5.43 -6.67
N GLN A 26 9.94 4.35 -7.43
CA GLN A 26 8.74 3.96 -8.18
C GLN A 26 7.69 3.33 -7.24
N LEU A 27 6.42 3.40 -7.64
CA LEU A 27 5.30 2.81 -6.90
C LEU A 27 5.47 1.30 -6.70
N ASP A 28 5.94 0.55 -7.70
CA ASP A 28 6.23 -0.89 -7.56
C ASP A 28 7.27 -1.18 -6.46
N GLN A 29 8.39 -0.47 -6.48
CA GLN A 29 9.47 -0.60 -5.50
C GLN A 29 8.99 -0.30 -4.08
N MET A 30 8.11 0.69 -3.96
CA MET A 30 7.50 1.05 -2.68
C MET A 30 6.60 -0.07 -2.17
N LEU A 31 5.77 -0.66 -3.03
CA LEU A 31 4.89 -1.78 -2.67
C LEU A 31 5.67 -3.05 -2.31
N GLU A 32 6.77 -3.34 -3.00
CA GLU A 32 7.67 -4.44 -2.66
C GLU A 32 8.31 -4.24 -1.28
N LYS A 33 8.75 -3.01 -0.98
CA LYS A 33 9.27 -2.65 0.34
C LYS A 33 8.24 -2.83 1.44
N LEU A 34 7.01 -2.35 1.24
CA LEU A 34 5.93 -2.55 2.21
C LEU A 34 5.66 -4.03 2.46
N ALA A 35 5.61 -4.85 1.41
CA ALA A 35 5.46 -6.29 1.54
C ALA A 35 6.61 -6.95 2.33
N ALA A 36 7.84 -6.42 2.21
CA ALA A 36 9.00 -6.91 2.95
C ALA A 36 9.03 -6.43 4.42
N LEU A 37 8.49 -5.23 4.70
CA LEU A 37 8.36 -4.69 6.06
C LEU A 37 7.24 -5.37 6.86
N HIS A 38 6.20 -5.85 6.17
CA HIS A 38 5.05 -6.56 6.74
C HIS A 38 4.93 -7.99 6.16
N PRO A 39 5.91 -8.88 6.43
CA PRO A 39 5.93 -10.23 5.87
C PRO A 39 4.86 -11.13 6.49
N ASP A 40 4.53 -10.90 7.76
CA ASP A 40 3.52 -11.63 8.51
C ASP A 40 2.19 -10.88 8.51
N ALA A 41 1.10 -11.62 8.57
CA ALA A 41 -0.25 -11.07 8.72
C ALA A 41 -0.89 -11.58 10.02
N PRO A 42 -1.74 -10.77 10.67
CA PRO A 42 -2.59 -11.23 11.76
C PRO A 42 -3.44 -12.45 11.37
N GLU A 43 -3.74 -13.31 12.35
CA GLU A 43 -4.55 -14.52 12.13
C GLU A 43 -5.89 -14.17 11.45
N GLY A 44 -6.24 -14.94 10.41
CA GLY A 44 -7.46 -14.74 9.64
C GLY A 44 -7.38 -13.65 8.57
N THR A 45 -6.21 -13.04 8.34
CA THR A 45 -6.00 -12.04 7.28
C THR A 45 -4.96 -12.51 6.26
N PRO A 46 -5.13 -12.18 4.96
CA PRO A 46 -4.10 -12.45 3.96
C PRO A 46 -2.87 -11.56 4.17
N VAL A 47 -1.67 -12.09 3.88
CA VAL A 47 -0.41 -11.33 3.90
C VAL A 47 -0.46 -10.10 2.98
N LEU A 48 0.22 -9.02 3.37
CA LEU A 48 0.13 -7.73 2.70
C LEU A 48 0.46 -7.82 1.20
N SER A 49 1.46 -8.61 0.81
CA SER A 49 1.80 -8.86 -0.60
C SER A 49 0.62 -9.39 -1.43
N THR A 50 -0.17 -10.32 -0.87
CA THR A 50 -1.37 -10.86 -1.53
C THR A 50 -2.44 -9.78 -1.69
N VAL A 51 -2.62 -8.95 -0.67
CA VAL A 51 -3.59 -7.84 -0.70
C VAL A 51 -3.18 -6.81 -1.75
N ILE A 52 -1.93 -6.36 -1.73
CA ILE A 52 -1.34 -5.43 -2.72
C ILE A 52 -1.59 -5.92 -4.15
N GLY A 53 -1.42 -7.21 -4.42
CA GLY A 53 -1.64 -7.78 -5.75
C GLY A 53 -3.05 -7.56 -6.32
N ARG A 54 -4.04 -7.32 -5.46
CA ARG A 54 -5.46 -7.11 -5.83
C ARG A 54 -5.94 -5.67 -5.61
N SER A 55 -5.14 -4.84 -4.93
CA SER A 55 -5.50 -3.47 -4.58
C SER A 55 -5.41 -2.51 -5.76
N THR A 56 -6.20 -1.44 -5.67
CA THR A 56 -6.05 -0.21 -6.43
C THR A 56 -5.23 0.79 -5.61
N PHE A 57 -4.46 1.65 -6.29
CA PHE A 57 -3.62 2.65 -5.64
C PHE A 57 -4.04 4.05 -6.06
N LEU A 58 -4.05 4.96 -5.09
CA LEU A 58 -4.14 6.40 -5.37
C LEU A 58 -2.82 7.05 -4.96
N VAL A 59 -2.32 7.98 -5.77
CA VAL A 59 -1.20 8.86 -5.42
C VAL A 59 -1.73 10.27 -5.42
N ASN A 60 -1.74 10.93 -4.26
CA ASN A 60 -2.37 12.22 -4.02
C ASN A 60 -3.82 12.25 -4.52
N GLU A 61 -4.61 11.26 -4.10
CA GLU A 61 -6.03 11.07 -4.46
C GLU A 61 -6.29 10.78 -5.96
N VAL A 62 -5.24 10.65 -6.78
CA VAL A 62 -5.34 10.32 -8.20
C VAL A 62 -5.01 8.86 -8.43
N ALA A 63 -5.88 8.14 -9.16
CA ALA A 63 -5.66 6.73 -9.48
C ALA A 63 -4.33 6.48 -10.19
N ALA A 64 -3.46 5.70 -9.56
CA ALA A 64 -2.15 5.31 -10.07
C ALA A 64 -2.23 3.89 -10.65
N ARG A 65 -2.65 3.79 -11.91
CA ARG A 65 -2.65 2.52 -12.66
C ARG A 65 -1.25 2.14 -13.13
N ASP A 66 -0.41 3.14 -13.37
CA ASP A 66 0.98 2.95 -13.74
C ASP A 66 1.84 2.72 -12.50
N ARG A 67 2.43 1.52 -12.38
CA ARG A 67 3.28 1.16 -11.24
C ARG A 67 4.72 1.68 -11.37
N SER A 68 5.13 2.17 -12.54
CA SER A 68 6.40 2.88 -12.72
C SER A 68 6.35 4.35 -12.33
N ARG A 69 5.20 4.86 -11.87
CA ARG A 69 5.06 6.24 -11.39
C ARG A 69 6.07 6.52 -10.28
N LEU A 70 6.88 7.55 -10.47
CA LEU A 70 7.81 8.05 -9.45
C LEU A 70 7.03 8.75 -8.33
N LEU A 71 7.41 8.44 -7.10
CA LEU A 71 6.87 9.00 -5.87
C LEU A 71 7.88 9.97 -5.25
N GLY A 72 7.39 11.13 -4.86
CA GLY A 72 8.12 12.13 -4.09
C GLY A 72 8.06 11.89 -2.58
N PRO A 73 8.93 12.56 -1.80
CA PRO A 73 8.96 12.43 -0.34
C PRO A 73 7.69 12.94 0.34
N ASP A 74 6.95 13.86 -0.28
CA ASP A 74 5.71 14.44 0.26
C ASP A 74 4.43 13.82 -0.33
N ASP A 75 4.56 12.80 -1.19
CA ASP A 75 3.39 12.14 -1.78
C ASP A 75 2.62 11.33 -0.72
N VAL A 76 1.32 11.23 -0.93
CA VAL A 76 0.40 10.38 -0.19
C VAL A 76 -0.04 9.23 -1.08
N VAL A 77 0.08 7.99 -0.59
CA VAL A 77 -0.31 6.78 -1.31
C VAL A 77 -1.40 6.03 -0.56
N ASP A 78 -2.53 5.83 -1.21
CA ASP A 78 -3.65 5.05 -0.66
C ASP A 78 -3.64 3.65 -1.25
N ILE A 79 -3.72 2.65 -0.38
CA ILE A 79 -3.86 1.24 -0.77
C ILE A 79 -5.31 0.82 -0.54
N LEU A 80 -6.03 0.60 -1.62
CA LEU A 80 -7.46 0.29 -1.65
C LEU A 80 -7.69 -1.14 -2.15
N PRO A 81 -7.75 -2.14 -1.26
CA PRO A 81 -8.18 -3.49 -1.62
C PRO A 81 -9.59 -3.46 -2.22
N PRO A 82 -9.95 -4.48 -3.02
CA PRO A 82 -11.32 -4.63 -3.47
C PRO A 82 -12.23 -4.72 -2.24
N PHE A 83 -13.33 -3.96 -2.26
CA PHE A 83 -14.32 -4.02 -1.19
C PHE A 83 -14.81 -5.46 -1.03
N ALA A 84 -14.72 -6.00 0.18
CA ALA A 84 -15.38 -7.25 0.55
C ALA A 84 -16.87 -7.00 0.87
N GLY A 85 -17.52 -6.15 0.08
CA GLY A 85 -18.94 -5.85 0.22
C GLY A 85 -19.76 -6.95 -0.45
N GLY A 86 -20.36 -7.82 0.36
CA GLY A 86 -21.54 -8.61 0.00
C GLY A 86 -22.80 -7.81 0.28
#